data_AF-A0A7G7X6F7-F1
#
_entry.id   AF-A0A7G7X6F7-F1
#
_cell.length_a   1.000
_cell.length_b   1.000
_cell.length_c   1.000
_cell.angle_alpha   90.00
_cell.angle_beta   90.00
_cell.angle_gamma   90.00
#
_symmetry.space_group_name_H-M   'P 1'
#
loop_
_entity.id
_entity.type
_entity.pdbx_description
1 polymer ?
#
loop_
_entity_poly.entity_id
_entity_poly.type
_entity_poly.pdbx_seq_one_letter_code
_entity_poly.pdbx_strand_id
1 'polypeptide(L)'
;MWRYAGAVLALALIGGCESNHEYLLKQGYPPAFVDGFDAGCVSGRQAAGSIRGEFRKDVPRYLKEPQYAAGWDDGFRQCQAMLENQDRNDYRTRHWDERERAWQQEKDRDAARAYRSQ
;
A
#
# COMPACT_ATOMS: atom_id res chain seq x y z
N MET A 1 17.70 10.10 31.67
CA MET A 1 18.11 10.83 30.43
C MET A 1 18.79 9.89 29.43
N TRP A 2 19.89 9.21 29.79
CA TRP A 2 20.64 8.30 28.88
C TRP A 2 19.84 7.11 28.30
N ARG A 3 18.95 6.51 29.11
CA ARG A 3 18.17 5.34 28.69
C ARG A 3 17.18 5.65 27.55
N TYR A 4 16.64 6.86 27.51
CA TYR A 4 15.76 7.32 26.43
C TYR A 4 16.55 7.72 25.18
N ALA A 5 17.76 8.26 25.34
CA ALA A 5 18.66 8.54 24.21
C ALA A 5 19.06 7.26 23.46
N GLY A 6 19.34 6.17 24.18
CA GLY A 6 19.61 4.86 23.57
C GLY A 6 18.40 4.28 22.82
N ALA A 7 17.19 4.43 23.36
CA ALA A 7 15.96 3.96 22.72
C ALA A 7 15.60 4.76 21.46
N VAL A 8 15.79 6.09 21.49
CA VAL A 8 15.57 6.96 20.31
C VAL A 8 16.57 6.66 19.20
N LEU A 9 17.85 6.43 19.54
CA LEU A 9 18.88 6.05 18.55
C LEU A 9 18.59 4.67 17.92
N ALA A 10 18.13 3.70 18.73
CA ALA A 10 17.76 2.38 18.23
C ALA A 10 16.54 2.45 17.29
N LEU A 11 15.53 3.25 17.61
CA LEU A 11 14.35 3.45 16.75
C LEU A 11 14.69 4.18 15.43
N ALA A 12 15.66 5.08 15.45
CA ALA A 12 16.13 5.78 14.25
C ALA A 12 16.83 4.85 13.24
N LEU A 13 17.41 3.72 13.71
CA LEU A 13 18.13 2.78 12.86
C LEU A 13 17.23 1.76 12.13
N ILE A 14 15.95 1.65 12.52
CA ILE A 14 15.01 0.66 11.94
C ILE A 14 14.10 1.27 10.86
N GLY A 15 14.20 2.57 10.60
CA GLY A 15 13.38 3.29 9.63
C GLY A 15 13.99 3.32 8.23
N GLY A 16 14.07 2.17 7.56
CA GLY A 16 14.41 2.12 6.14
C GLY A 16 13.16 1.98 5.28
N CYS A 17 12.74 3.02 4.57
CA CYS A 17 11.86 2.84 3.41
C CYS A 17 12.72 2.30 2.27
N GLU A 18 12.82 0.98 2.12
CA GLU A 18 13.45 0.41 0.93
C GLU A 18 12.53 0.66 -0.28
N SER A 19 13.09 1.30 -1.31
CA SER A 19 12.36 1.47 -2.57
C SER A 19 12.35 0.14 -3.34
N ASN A 20 11.26 -0.13 -4.07
CA ASN A 20 11.19 -1.29 -4.96
C ASN A 20 12.34 -1.31 -5.97
N HIS A 21 12.82 -0.13 -6.38
CA HIS A 21 13.97 0.05 -7.26
C HIS A 21 15.23 -0.61 -6.70
N GLU A 22 15.62 -0.22 -5.48
CA GLU A 22 16.81 -0.77 -4.80
C GLU A 22 16.67 -2.27 -4.53
N TYR A 23 15.47 -2.70 -4.12
CA TYR A 23 15.18 -4.11 -3.86
C TYR A 23 15.35 -4.98 -5.11
N LEU A 24 14.83 -4.54 -6.26
CA LEU A 24 14.96 -5.27 -7.52
C LEU A 24 16.41 -5.27 -8.03
N LEU A 25 17.14 -4.16 -7.89
CA LEU A 25 18.56 -4.13 -8.22
C LEU A 25 19.38 -5.11 -7.38
N LYS A 26 19.12 -5.18 -6.07
CA LYS A 26 19.79 -6.13 -5.16
C LYS A 26 19.49 -7.59 -5.51
N GLN A 27 18.31 -7.87 -6.07
CA GLN A 27 17.95 -9.19 -6.56
C GLN A 27 18.58 -9.55 -7.91
N GLY A 28 19.31 -8.62 -8.54
CA GLY A 28 20.00 -8.85 -9.81
C GLY A 28 19.11 -8.63 -11.03
N TYR A 29 17.97 -7.95 -10.90
CA TYR A 29 17.19 -7.53 -12.06
C TYR A 29 17.98 -6.49 -12.88
N PRO A 30 17.89 -6.53 -14.22
CA PRO A 30 18.62 -5.61 -15.06
C PRO A 30 18.10 -4.17 -14.87
N PRO A 31 18.96 -3.14 -14.92
CA PRO A 31 18.56 -1.75 -14.65
C PRO A 31 17.38 -1.27 -15.50
N ALA A 32 17.31 -1.67 -16.76
CA ALA A 32 16.19 -1.33 -17.65
C ALA A 32 14.84 -1.87 -17.17
N PHE A 33 14.81 -3.09 -16.64
CA PHE A 33 13.62 -3.65 -16.02
C PHE A 33 13.21 -2.85 -14.80
N VAL A 34 14.18 -2.49 -13.95
CA VAL A 34 13.89 -1.73 -12.73
C VAL A 34 13.35 -0.33 -13.05
N ASP A 35 13.93 0.37 -14.02
CA ASP A 35 13.41 1.66 -14.52
C ASP A 35 11.98 1.52 -15.07
N GLY A 36 11.73 0.44 -15.81
CA GLY A 36 10.41 0.10 -16.32
C GLY A 36 9.42 -0.12 -15.18
N PHE A 37 9.79 -0.92 -14.19
CA PHE A 37 8.98 -1.26 -13.03
C PHE A 37 8.56 -0.02 -12.24
N ASP A 38 9.48 0.90 -11.98
CA ASP A 38 9.17 2.14 -11.27
C ASP A 38 8.17 3.02 -12.04
N ALA A 39 8.40 3.20 -13.35
CA ALA A 39 7.49 3.95 -14.23
C ALA A 39 6.10 3.28 -14.32
N GLY A 40 6.07 1.96 -14.44
CA GLY A 40 4.86 1.14 -14.43
C GLY A 40 4.11 1.27 -13.12
N CYS A 41 4.79 1.17 -11.98
CA CYS A 41 4.17 1.20 -10.66
C CYS A 41 3.49 2.54 -10.33
N VAL A 42 4.12 3.67 -10.69
CA VAL A 42 3.47 4.98 -10.56
C VAL A 42 2.22 5.06 -11.44
N SER A 43 2.33 4.60 -12.68
CA SER A 43 1.23 4.58 -13.66
C SER A 43 0.06 3.69 -13.21
N GLY A 44 0.34 2.50 -12.68
CA GLY A 44 -0.65 1.57 -12.17
C GLY A 44 -1.41 2.12 -10.96
N ARG A 45 -0.71 2.78 -10.03
CA ARG A 45 -1.37 3.47 -8.90
C ARG A 45 -2.27 4.59 -9.38
N GLN A 46 -1.83 5.39 -10.36
CA GLN A 46 -2.66 6.45 -10.91
C GLN A 46 -3.91 5.87 -11.61
N ALA A 47 -3.75 4.76 -12.35
CA ALA A 47 -4.88 4.05 -12.97
C ALA A 47 -5.88 3.49 -11.93
N ALA A 48 -5.40 3.09 -10.76
CA ALA A 48 -6.22 2.69 -9.61
C ALA A 48 -6.79 3.87 -8.79
N GLY A 49 -6.61 5.12 -9.24
CA GLY A 49 -7.23 6.30 -8.60
C GLY A 49 -6.34 7.06 -7.61
N SER A 50 -5.04 6.76 -7.54
CA SER A 50 -4.10 7.57 -6.75
C SER A 50 -4.02 9.00 -7.28
N ILE A 51 -4.23 9.98 -6.40
CA ILE A 51 -4.01 11.41 -6.69
C ILE A 51 -2.51 11.75 -6.72
N ARG A 52 -1.66 10.87 -6.18
CA ARG A 52 -0.20 11.06 -6.11
C ARG A 52 0.48 10.36 -7.29
N GLY A 53 1.44 11.06 -7.89
CA GLY A 53 2.22 10.59 -9.04
C GLY A 53 1.52 10.84 -10.37
N GLU A 54 2.31 10.76 -11.44
CA GLU A 54 1.85 10.96 -12.83
C GLU A 54 2.10 9.70 -13.65
N PHE A 55 1.15 9.35 -14.54
CA PHE A 55 1.34 8.29 -15.53
C PHE A 55 2.65 8.52 -16.30
N ARG A 56 3.54 7.53 -16.25
CA ARG A 56 4.84 7.57 -16.90
C ARG A 56 5.02 6.32 -17.75
N LYS A 57 5.05 6.50 -19.06
CA LYS A 57 5.43 5.45 -20.02
C LYS A 57 6.32 6.07 -21.08
N ASP A 58 7.61 5.72 -21.08
CA ASP A 58 8.51 6.07 -22.18
C ASP A 58 8.20 5.15 -23.36
N VAL A 59 7.30 5.59 -24.24
CA VAL A 59 6.81 4.79 -25.36
C VAL A 59 7.94 4.38 -26.31
N PRO A 60 8.86 5.28 -26.75
CA PRO A 60 10.00 4.88 -27.56
C PRO A 60 10.85 3.79 -26.91
N ARG A 61 11.15 3.90 -25.61
CA ARG A 61 11.95 2.90 -24.87
C ARG A 61 11.16 1.60 -24.71
N TYR A 62 9.88 1.66 -24.38
CA TYR A 62 8.98 0.51 -24.29
C TYR A 62 8.95 -0.31 -25.58
N LEU A 63 8.96 0.33 -26.75
CA LEU A 63 8.94 -0.38 -28.03
C LEU A 63 10.29 -0.98 -28.42
N LYS A 64 11.40 -0.42 -27.94
CA LYS A 64 12.76 -0.80 -28.36
C LYS A 64 13.48 -1.70 -27.37
N GLU A 65 13.14 -1.63 -26.09
CA GLU A 65 13.85 -2.29 -25.00
C GLU A 65 12.93 -3.27 -24.27
N PRO A 66 13.00 -4.58 -24.57
CA PRO A 66 12.09 -5.58 -24.01
C PRO A 66 12.12 -5.65 -22.48
N GLN A 67 13.28 -5.41 -21.87
CA GLN A 67 13.42 -5.43 -20.41
C GLN A 67 12.65 -4.28 -19.75
N TYR A 68 12.72 -3.07 -20.32
CA TYR A 68 11.94 -1.94 -19.85
C TYR A 68 10.44 -2.19 -20.01
N ALA A 69 10.02 -2.75 -21.14
CA ALA A 69 8.61 -3.10 -21.37
C ALA A 69 8.09 -4.11 -20.35
N ALA A 70 8.83 -5.20 -20.14
CA ALA A 70 8.49 -6.23 -19.16
C ALA A 70 8.40 -5.66 -17.74
N GLY A 71 9.37 -4.83 -17.35
CA GLY A 71 9.35 -4.13 -16.06
C GLY A 71 8.13 -3.23 -15.93
N TRP A 72 7.83 -2.44 -16.95
CA TRP A 72 6.69 -1.53 -16.97
C TRP A 72 5.35 -2.25 -16.82
N ASP A 73 5.13 -3.34 -17.59
CA ASP A 73 3.89 -4.11 -17.52
C ASP A 73 3.71 -4.80 -16.16
N ASP A 74 4.81 -5.27 -15.56
CA ASP A 74 4.80 -5.92 -14.26
C ASP A 74 4.52 -4.91 -13.13
N GLY A 75 5.27 -3.81 -13.09
CA GLY A 75 5.07 -2.73 -12.13
C GLY A 75 3.68 -2.12 -12.19
N PHE A 76 3.15 -1.91 -13.41
CA PHE A 76 1.79 -1.42 -13.62
C PHE A 76 0.75 -2.32 -12.97
N ARG A 77 0.78 -3.61 -13.31
CA ARG A 77 -0.21 -4.58 -12.82
C ARG A 77 -0.13 -4.76 -11.30
N GLN A 78 1.08 -4.89 -10.76
CA GLN A 78 1.28 -5.12 -9.33
C GLN A 78 0.80 -3.93 -8.50
N CYS A 79 1.21 -2.71 -8.85
CA CYS A 79 0.88 -1.54 -8.05
C CYS A 79 -0.56 -1.06 -8.25
N GLN A 80 -1.18 -1.32 -9.40
CA GLN A 80 -2.62 -1.15 -9.59
C GLN A 80 -3.40 -2.07 -8.63
N ALA A 81 -3.12 -3.37 -8.69
CA ALA A 81 -3.79 -4.36 -7.85
C ALA A 81 -3.56 -4.11 -6.35
N MET A 82 -2.36 -3.67 -5.98
CA MET A 82 -2.06 -3.31 -4.59
C MET A 82 -2.97 -2.19 -4.08
N LEU A 83 -3.13 -1.10 -4.83
CA LEU A 83 -3.97 0.01 -4.41
C LEU A 83 -5.46 -0.37 -4.40
N GLU A 84 -5.94 -1.07 -5.43
CA GLU A 84 -7.33 -1.56 -5.47
C GLU A 84 -7.65 -2.50 -4.29
N ASN A 85 -6.69 -3.33 -3.89
CA ASN A 85 -6.86 -4.22 -2.74
C ASN A 85 -6.80 -3.47 -1.41
N GLN A 86 -5.97 -2.43 -1.30
CA GLN A 86 -5.96 -1.54 -0.14
C GLN A 86 -7.32 -0.86 0.02
N ASP A 87 -7.84 -0.25 -1.04
CA ASP A 87 -9.15 0.42 -1.03
C ASP A 87 -10.29 -0.54 -0.63
N ARG A 88 -10.27 -1.76 -1.18
CA ARG A 88 -11.24 -2.82 -0.83
C ARG A 88 -11.15 -3.21 0.64
N ASN A 89 -9.94 -3.39 1.16
CA ASN A 89 -9.71 -3.77 2.55
C ASN A 89 -10.11 -2.65 3.51
N ASP A 90 -9.80 -1.40 3.18
CA ASP A 90 -10.17 -0.23 3.95
C ASP A 90 -11.68 -0.06 4.03
N TYR A 91 -12.37 -0.20 2.89
CA TYR A 91 -13.82 -0.21 2.84
C TYR A 91 -14.40 -1.29 3.75
N ARG A 92 -13.92 -2.53 3.62
CA ARG A 92 -14.35 -3.68 4.43
C ARG A 92 -14.16 -3.42 5.92
N THR A 93 -12.98 -2.98 6.33
CA THR A 93 -12.64 -2.75 7.75
C THR A 93 -13.56 -1.71 8.37
N ARG A 94 -13.77 -0.56 7.69
CA ARG A 94 -14.67 0.50 8.19
C ARG A 94 -16.10 0.00 8.39
N HIS A 95 -16.62 -0.79 7.44
CA HIS A 95 -17.99 -1.31 7.52
C HIS A 95 -18.15 -2.41 8.56
N TRP A 96 -17.10 -3.21 8.79
CA TRP A 96 -17.08 -4.19 9.89
C TRP A 96 -17.10 -3.51 11.25
N ASP A 97 -16.32 -2.45 11.44
CA ASP A 97 -16.26 -1.71 12.69
C ASP A 97 -17.58 -0.99 13.02
N GLU A 98 -18.29 -0.48 12.00
CA GLU A 98 -19.63 0.11 12.18
C GLU A 98 -20.66 -0.93 12.61
N ARG A 99 -20.68 -2.10 11.95
CA ARG A 99 -21.57 -3.21 12.32
C ARG A 99 -21.31 -3.69 13.74
N GLU A 100 -20.05 -3.88 14.13
CA GLU A 100 -19.69 -4.30 15.47
C GLU A 100 -20.16 -3.29 16.52
N ARG A 101 -19.95 -1.99 16.28
CA ARG A 101 -20.43 -0.93 17.17
C ARG A 101 -21.95 -0.92 17.30
N ALA A 102 -22.69 -1.10 16.22
CA ALA A 102 -24.15 -1.17 16.25
C ALA A 102 -24.63 -2.36 17.08
N TRP A 103 -24.02 -3.54 16.89
CA TRP A 103 -24.34 -4.74 17.66
C TRP A 103 -24.06 -4.59 19.16
N GLN A 104 -22.95 -3.95 19.53
CA GLN A 104 -22.64 -3.68 20.93
C GLN A 104 -23.69 -2.75 21.57
N GLN A 105 -24.12 -1.71 20.86
CA GLN A 105 -25.16 -0.80 21.36
C GLN A 105 -26.53 -1.50 21.55
N GLU A 106 -26.88 -2.44 20.67
CA GLU A 106 -28.11 -3.23 20.82
C GLU A 106 -28.07 -4.07 22.10
N LYS A 107 -26.96 -4.78 22.35
CA LYS A 107 -26.78 -5.54 23.60
C LYS A 107 -26.90 -4.67 24.85
N ASP A 108 -26.28 -3.50 24.85
CA ASP A 108 -26.34 -2.57 25.99
C ASP A 108 -27.77 -2.08 26.23
N ARG A 109 -28.51 -1.78 25.15
CA ARG A 109 -29.93 -1.40 25.24
C ARG A 109 -30.79 -2.52 25.79
N ASP A 110 -30.57 -3.75 25.35
CA ASP A 110 -31.33 -4.91 25.81
C ASP A 110 -31.03 -5.22 27.27
N ALA A 111 -29.77 -5.14 27.69
CA ALA A 111 -29.38 -5.23 29.09
C ALA A 111 -30.08 -4.14 29.93
N ALA A 112 -30.05 -2.89 29.47
CA ALA A 112 -30.70 -1.77 30.16
C ALA A 112 -32.25 -1.88 30.21
N ARG A 113 -32.87 -2.59 29.26
CA ARG A 113 -34.31 -2.91 29.29
C ARG A 113 -34.58 -3.99 30.34
N ALA A 114 -33.78 -5.04 30.38
CA ALA A 114 -33.91 -6.14 31.35
C ALA A 114 -33.75 -5.67 32.81
N TYR A 115 -32.85 -4.71 33.06
CA TYR A 115 -32.71 -4.08 34.39
C TYR A 115 -33.88 -3.18 34.77
N ARG A 116 -34.59 -2.57 33.80
CA ARG A 116 -35.75 -1.70 34.06
C ARG A 116 -37.06 -2.45 34.23
N SER A 117 -37.13 -3.71 33.81
CA SER A 117 -38.30 -4.57 33.98
C SER A 117 -38.32 -5.35 35.31
N GLN A 118 -37.34 -5.12 36.19
CA GLN A 118 -37.26 -5.65 37.55
C GLN A 118 -37.53 -4.52 38.56
#